data_AF-A0A089PT98-F1
#
_entry.id   AF-A0A089PT98-F1
#
_cell.length_a   1.000
_cell.length_b   1.000
_cell.length_c   1.000
_cell.angle_alpha   90.00
_cell.angle_beta   90.00
_cell.angle_gamma   90.00
#
_symmetry.space_group_name_H-M   'P 1'
#
loop_
_entity.id
_entity.type
_entity.pdbx_description
1 polymer ?
#
loop_
_entity_poly.entity_id
_entity_poly.type
_entity_poly.pdbx_seq_one_letter_code
_entity_poly.pdbx_strand_id
1 'polypeptide(L)'
;MSEQLNNSGFYSSIADKNLVSYFFNSGSRFEDEKLILGAAVRNILALGRSVTNKNLIVSLLTMLECSSDDVVSADIIRHTLEIVVQYTHDDL
;
A
#
# COMPACT_ATOMS: atom_id res chain seq x y z
N MET A 1 -21.74 -7.69 -6.52
CA MET A 1 -21.29 -7.37 -5.15
C MET A 1 -20.29 -8.44 -4.72
N SER A 2 -19.12 -8.47 -5.37
CA SER A 2 -18.22 -9.64 -5.28
C SER A 2 -16.72 -9.33 -5.35
N GLU A 3 -16.29 -8.07 -5.48
CA GLU A 3 -14.85 -7.75 -5.55
C GLU A 3 -14.20 -7.38 -4.20
N GLN A 4 -14.98 -7.15 -3.14
CA GLN A 4 -14.44 -6.73 -1.83
C GLN A 4 -13.77 -7.88 -1.04
N LEU A 5 -14.00 -9.14 -1.38
CA LEU A 5 -13.52 -10.29 -0.59
C LEU A 5 -12.06 -10.71 -0.89
N ASN A 6 -11.48 -10.32 -2.03
CA ASN A 6 -10.15 -10.80 -2.41
C ASN A 6 -9.01 -10.02 -1.75
N ASN A 7 -9.28 -8.80 -1.24
CA ASN A 7 -8.21 -7.90 -0.79
C ASN A 7 -7.72 -8.23 0.62
N SER A 8 -8.60 -8.74 1.51
CA SER A 8 -8.28 -9.06 2.91
C SER A 8 -7.13 -10.06 3.08
N GLY A 9 -7.00 -11.04 2.17
CA GLY A 9 -5.91 -12.01 2.21
C GLY A 9 -4.55 -11.39 1.90
N PHE A 10 -4.50 -10.43 0.97
CA PHE A 10 -3.25 -9.77 0.58
C PHE A 10 -2.68 -8.92 1.69
N TYR A 11 -3.49 -8.14 2.41
CA TYR A 11 -2.98 -7.31 3.50
C TYR A 11 -2.45 -8.11 4.69
N SER A 12 -2.93 -9.35 4.89
CA SER A 12 -2.37 -10.24 5.91
C SER A 12 -0.90 -10.58 5.68
N SER A 13 -0.41 -10.48 4.43
CA SER A 13 0.99 -10.72 4.06
C SER A 13 1.93 -9.58 4.47
N ILE A 14 1.41 -8.37 4.71
CA ILE A 14 2.19 -7.23 5.19
C ILE A 14 2.75 -7.57 6.58
N ALA A 15 4.06 -7.39 6.76
CA ALA A 15 4.75 -7.72 7.99
C ALA A 15 4.31 -6.80 9.15
N ASP A 16 4.19 -5.50 8.88
CA ASP A 16 3.79 -4.49 9.85
C ASP A 16 2.27 -4.51 10.07
N LYS A 17 1.86 -4.94 11.27
CA LYS A 17 0.44 -5.03 11.65
C LYS A 17 -0.14 -3.70 12.13
N ASN A 18 0.70 -2.74 12.55
CA ASN A 18 0.26 -1.41 12.94
C ASN A 18 -0.17 -0.63 11.70
N LEU A 19 0.63 -0.68 10.64
CA LEU A 19 0.29 -0.12 9.33
C LEU A 19 -1.02 -0.70 8.79
N VAL A 20 -1.17 -2.03 8.81
CA VAL A 20 -2.42 -2.70 8.40
C VAL A 20 -3.59 -2.18 9.23
N SER A 21 -3.46 -2.18 10.56
CA SER A 21 -4.52 -1.74 11.45
C SER A 21 -4.92 -0.29 11.21
N TYR A 22 -3.97 0.60 10.88
CA TYR A 22 -4.27 2.00 10.55
C TYR A 22 -5.14 2.14 9.31
N PHE A 23 -4.83 1.42 8.23
CA PHE A 23 -5.64 1.43 7.01
C PHE A 23 -7.04 0.84 7.25
N PHE A 24 -7.18 -0.17 8.12
CA PHE A 24 -8.48 -0.81 8.35
C PHE A 24 -9.35 -0.11 9.40
N ASN A 25 -8.76 0.53 10.41
CA ASN A 25 -9.48 1.22 11.48
C ASN A 25 -9.99 2.60 11.08
N SER A 26 -9.55 3.12 9.94
CA SER A 26 -9.93 4.42 9.38
C SER A 26 -11.21 4.38 8.54
N GLY A 27 -11.93 3.26 8.53
CA GLY A 27 -13.20 3.11 7.81
C GLY A 27 -13.02 3.28 6.30
N SER A 28 -13.90 4.08 5.67
CA SER A 28 -13.86 4.36 4.23
C SER A 28 -12.92 5.51 3.82
N ARG A 29 -12.09 6.02 4.75
CA ARG A 29 -11.25 7.21 4.49
C ARG A 29 -10.13 6.96 3.47
N PHE A 30 -9.68 5.72 3.34
CA PHE A 30 -8.51 5.35 2.53
C PHE A 30 -8.82 4.28 1.49
N GLU A 31 -10.02 4.28 0.90
CA GLU A 31 -10.39 3.22 -0.05
C GLU A 31 -9.47 3.18 -1.28
N ASP A 32 -9.09 4.35 -1.82
CA ASP A 32 -8.19 4.42 -2.98
C ASP A 32 -6.76 4.04 -2.61
N GLU A 33 -6.26 4.50 -1.46
CA GLU A 33 -4.92 4.15 -0.97
C GLU A 33 -4.83 2.66 -0.61
N LYS A 34 -5.92 2.05 -0.10
CA LYS A 34 -5.98 0.59 0.10
C LYS A 34 -5.83 -0.13 -1.23
N LEU A 35 -6.46 0.33 -2.32
CA LEU A 35 -6.32 -0.29 -3.64
C LEU A 35 -4.87 -0.21 -4.13
N ILE A 36 -4.23 0.95 -3.98
CA ILE A 36 -2.81 1.14 -4.31
C ILE A 36 -1.91 0.27 -3.44
N LEU A 37 -2.15 0.20 -2.14
CA LEU A 37 -1.42 -0.66 -1.21
C LEU A 37 -1.55 -2.14 -1.62
N GLY A 38 -2.76 -2.58 -1.98
CA GLY A 38 -3.00 -3.92 -2.49
C GLY A 38 -2.25 -4.21 -3.79
N ALA A 39 -2.14 -3.24 -4.69
CA ALA A 39 -1.33 -3.36 -5.91
C ALA A 39 0.17 -3.48 -5.60
N ALA A 40 0.69 -2.67 -4.68
CA ALA A 40 2.07 -2.75 -4.24
C ALA A 40 2.39 -4.12 -3.62
N VAL A 41 1.50 -4.64 -2.75
CA VAL A 41 1.63 -6.00 -2.17
C VAL A 41 1.71 -7.06 -3.28
N ARG A 42 0.82 -7.01 -4.27
CA ARG A 42 0.83 -7.96 -5.39
C ARG A 42 2.13 -7.89 -6.19
N ASN A 43 2.65 -6.69 -6.45
CA ASN A 43 3.93 -6.51 -7.16
C ASN A 43 5.09 -7.15 -6.39
N ILE A 44 5.14 -6.95 -5.07
CA ILE A 44 6.19 -7.52 -4.21
C ILE A 44 6.11 -9.06 -4.19
N LEU A 45 4.90 -9.61 -4.05
CA LEU A 45 4.68 -11.06 -4.06
C LEU A 45 5.02 -11.68 -5.41
N ALA A 46 4.67 -11.00 -6.52
CA ALA A 46 5.02 -11.45 -7.87
C ALA A 46 6.55 -11.48 -8.11
N LEU A 47 7.31 -10.63 -7.41
CA LEU A 47 8.77 -10.64 -7.40
C LEU A 47 9.38 -11.67 -6.43
N GLY A 48 8.56 -12.45 -5.71
CA GLY A 48 9.00 -13.43 -4.71
C GLY A 48 9.64 -12.81 -3.47
N ARG A 49 9.35 -11.53 -3.19
CA ARG A 49 9.94 -10.78 -2.06
C ARG A 49 8.99 -10.77 -0.85
N SER A 50 9.55 -10.52 0.32
CA SER A 50 8.76 -10.33 1.54
C SER A 50 8.08 -8.96 1.56
N VAL A 51 6.84 -8.89 2.05
CA VAL A 51 6.04 -7.66 2.11
C VAL A 51 6.38 -6.87 3.37
N THR A 52 7.53 -6.21 3.34
CA THR A 52 8.05 -5.32 4.40
C THR A 52 7.81 -3.85 4.04
N ASN A 53 7.83 -2.95 5.02
CA ASN A 53 7.67 -1.50 4.78
C ASN A 53 8.70 -0.97 3.76
N LYS A 54 9.95 -1.47 3.82
CA LYS A 54 10.98 -1.18 2.82
C LYS A 54 10.56 -1.56 1.40
N ASN A 55 10.06 -2.78 1.21
CA ASN A 55 9.64 -3.23 -0.12
C ASN A 55 8.35 -2.56 -0.60
N LEU A 56 7.46 -2.18 0.33
CA LEU A 56 6.29 -1.34 0.05
C LEU A 56 6.71 0.05 -0.47
N ILE A 57 7.62 0.73 0.24
CA ILE A 57 8.17 2.02 -0.17
C ILE A 57 8.78 1.94 -1.57
N VAL A 58 9.62 0.93 -1.83
CA VAL A 58 10.23 0.74 -3.16
C VAL A 58 9.17 0.50 -4.23
N SER A 59 8.18 -0.36 -3.98
CA SER A 59 7.12 -0.63 -4.95
C SER A 59 6.27 0.61 -5.23
N LEU A 60 5.95 1.42 -4.22
CA LEU A 60 5.16 2.65 -4.37
C LEU A 60 5.92 3.73 -5.12
N LEU A 61 7.23 3.87 -4.88
CA LEU A 61 8.09 4.77 -5.66
C LEU A 61 8.11 4.37 -7.14
N THR A 62 8.28 3.09 -7.46
CA THR A 62 8.22 2.62 -8.86
C THR A 62 6.86 2.88 -9.49
N MET A 63 5.76 2.67 -8.76
CA MET A 63 4.42 3.00 -9.26
C MET A 63 4.27 4.50 -9.54
N LEU A 64 4.82 5.35 -8.68
CA LEU A 64 4.79 6.80 -8.85
C LEU A 64 5.59 7.24 -10.09
N GLU A 65 6.76 6.65 -10.31
CA GLU A 65 7.59 6.89 -11.51
C GLU A 65 6.86 6.51 -12.81
N CYS A 66 6.02 5.47 -12.78
CA CYS A 66 5.22 5.04 -13.92
C CYS A 66 3.92 5.83 -14.14
N SER A 67 3.51 6.69 -13.20
CA SER A 67 2.21 7.38 -13.21
C SER A 67 2.32 8.87 -13.56
N SER A 68 3.39 9.29 -14.27
CA SER A 68 3.73 10.70 -14.51
C SER A 68 2.64 11.51 -15.21
N ASP A 69 1.79 10.85 -16.01
CA ASP A 69 0.77 11.50 -16.84
C ASP A 69 -0.61 11.53 -16.18
N ASP A 70 -0.79 10.78 -15.09
CA ASP A 70 -2.03 10.75 -14.30
C ASP A 70 -1.78 11.34 -12.91
N VAL A 71 -2.02 12.64 -12.80
CA VAL A 71 -1.82 13.40 -11.57
C VAL A 71 -2.71 12.95 -10.41
N VAL A 72 -3.89 12.38 -10.70
CA VAL A 72 -4.81 11.90 -9.66
C VAL A 72 -4.28 10.59 -9.07
N SER A 73 -3.92 9.64 -9.93
CA SER A 73 -3.29 8.39 -9.47
C SER A 73 -1.97 8.66 -8.76
N ALA A 74 -1.14 9.56 -9.29
CA ALA A 74 0.12 9.95 -8.65
C ALA A 74 -0.09 10.57 -7.26
N ASP A 75 -1.17 11.31 -7.04
CA ASP A 75 -1.50 11.87 -5.73
C ASP A 75 -1.89 10.79 -4.71
N ILE A 76 -2.76 9.85 -5.11
CA ILE A 76 -3.15 8.72 -4.25
C ILE A 76 -1.93 7.85 -3.91
N ILE A 77 -1.04 7.61 -4.89
CA ILE A 77 0.21 6.88 -4.66
C ILE A 77 1.11 7.64 -3.68
N ARG A 78 1.21 8.96 -3.82
CA ARG A 78 2.01 9.81 -2.90
C ARG A 78 1.46 9.76 -1.48
N HIS A 79 0.14 9.88 -1.28
CA HIS A 79 -0.47 9.75 0.04
C HIS A 79 -0.28 8.35 0.62
N THR A 80 -0.42 7.29 -0.19
CA THR A 80 -0.15 5.92 0.26
C THR A 80 1.30 5.77 0.73
N LEU A 81 2.25 6.30 -0.05
CA LEU A 81 3.67 6.28 0.29
C LEU A 81 3.97 7.06 1.57
N GLU A 82 3.38 8.24 1.73
CA GLU A 82 3.53 9.07 2.92
C GLU A 82 3.13 8.31 4.19
N ILE A 83 1.96 7.64 4.17
CA ILE A 83 1.49 6.84 5.31
C ILE A 83 2.50 5.73 5.64
N VAL A 84 2.96 4.96 4.64
CA VAL A 84 3.93 3.88 4.87
C VAL A 84 5.25 4.41 5.43
N VAL A 85 5.72 5.57 4.96
CA VAL A 85 6.96 6.19 5.45
C VAL A 85 6.82 6.72 6.88
N GLN A 86 5.68 7.32 7.24
CA GLN A 86 5.39 7.78 8.60
C GLN A 86 5.44 6.61 9.60
N TYR A 87 4.73 5.52 9.30
CA TYR A 87 4.74 4.30 10.14
C TYR A 87 6.12 3.66 10.24
N THR A 88 6.92 3.72 9.17
CA THR A 88 8.31 3.22 9.22
C THR A 88 9.22 4.05 10.13
N HIS A 89 8.98 5.37 10.23
CA HIS A 89 9.73 6.23 11.16
C HIS A 89 9.25 6.04 12.60
N ASP A 90 7.96 5.81 12.82
CA ASP A 90 7.40 5.57 14.16
C ASP A 90 7.86 4.22 14.77
N ASP A 91 8.24 3.25 13.93
CA ASP A 91 8.72 1.93 14.34
C ASP A 91 10.25 1.87 14.66
N LEU A 92 11.02 2.94 14.42
CA LEU A 92 12.48 3.03 14.64
C LEU A 92 12.86 3.73 15.96
#